data_AF-A0A0U1P2Q5-F1
#
_entry.id   AF-A0A0U1P2Q5-F1
#
_cell.length_a   1.000
_cell.length_b   1.000
_cell.length_c   1.000
_cell.angle_alpha   90.00
_cell.angle_beta   90.00
_cell.angle_gamma   90.00
#
_symmetry.space_group_name_H-M   'P 1'
#
loop_
_entity.id
_entity.type
_entity.pdbx_description
1 polymer ?
#
loop_
_entity_poly.entity_id
_entity_poly.type
_entity_poly.pdbx_seq_one_letter_code
_entity_poly.pdbx_strand_id
1 'polypeptide(L)' 'MQFYYGQQMPLRILDEEEFWKHQEEEHTVVIRELVSGLEPEFVDALKQWENTLTETHHQVIRYIETVNRSGFQVSDLLM' A
#
# COMPACT_ATOMS: atom_id res chain seq x y z
N MET A 1 2.54 10.85 12.91
CA MET A 1 3.81 10.99 13.66
C MET A 1 4.95 10.95 12.66
N GLN A 2 5.94 11.84 12.75
CA GLN A 2 7.09 11.88 11.85
C GLN A 2 8.29 11.27 12.58
N PHE A 3 8.67 10.04 12.21
CA PHE A 3 9.78 9.31 12.81
C PHE A 3 10.90 9.15 11.79
N TYR A 4 12.12 9.55 12.15
CA TYR A 4 13.29 9.44 11.29
C TYR A 4 14.11 8.22 11.72
N TYR A 5 14.16 7.19 10.86
CA TYR A 5 14.76 5.89 11.17
C TYR A 5 16.19 5.71 10.63
N GLY A 6 16.83 6.77 10.15
CA GLY A 6 18.20 6.74 9.63
C GLY A 6 18.38 5.68 8.53
N GLN A 7 19.30 4.74 8.72
CA GLN A 7 19.57 3.66 7.75
C GLN A 7 18.40 2.68 7.57
N GLN A 8 17.42 2.66 8.47
CA GLN A 8 16.24 1.79 8.37
C GLN A 8 15.09 2.44 7.58
N MET A 9 15.28 3.67 7.07
CA MET A 9 14.26 4.38 6.29
C MET A 9 13.69 3.58 5.10
N PRO A 10 14.48 2.85 4.30
CA PRO A 10 13.92 2.04 3.20
C PRO A 10 12.98 0.93 3.67
N LEU A 11 13.30 0.30 4.81
CA LEU A 11 12.43 -0.73 5.41
C LEU A 11 11.15 -0.10 5.95
N ARG A 12 11.25 1.07 6.58
CA ARG A 12 10.08 1.79 7.06
C ARG A 12 9.15 2.21 5.93
N ILE A 13 9.69 2.62 4.78
CA ILE A 13 8.90 2.97 3.60
C ILE A 13 8.08 1.76 3.17
N LEU A 14 8.69 0.58 3.05
CA LEU A 14 7.98 -0.64 2.68
C LEU A 14 6.90 -1.04 3.70
N ASP A 15 7.19 -0.94 5.00
CA ASP A 15 6.20 -1.22 6.05
C ASP A 15 5.00 -0.26 5.98
N GLU A 16 5.26 1.05 5.79
CA GLU A 16 4.19 2.04 5.66
C GLU A 16 3.40 1.83 4.36
N GLU A 17 4.08 1.53 3.25
CA GLU A 17 3.43 1.23 1.98
C GLU A 17 2.50 0.02 2.10
N GLU A 18 2.92 -1.07 2.75
CA GLU A 18 2.07 -2.24 2.98
C GLU A 18 0.83 -1.84 3.80
N PHE A 19 1.04 -1.21 4.95
CA PHE A 19 -0.02 -0.80 5.85
C PHE A 19 -1.05 0.14 5.20
N TRP A 20 -0.59 1.14 4.47
CA TRP A 20 -1.48 2.11 3.82
C TRP A 20 -2.20 1.51 2.63
N LYS A 21 -1.55 0.68 1.80
CA LYS A 21 -2.24 0.07 0.65
C LYS A 21 -3.31 -0.91 1.08
N HIS A 22 -3.09 -1.65 2.16
CA HIS A 22 -4.10 -2.51 2.75
C HIS A 22 -5.30 -1.73 3.30
N GLN A 23 -5.06 -0.63 4.05
CA GLN A 23 -6.17 0.20 4.51
C GLN A 23 -6.92 0.90 3.37
N GLU A 24 -6.20 1.37 2.36
CA GLU A 24 -6.82 2.05 1.22
C GLU A 24 -7.73 1.10 0.43
N GLU A 25 -7.30 -0.15 0.16
CA GLU A 25 -8.16 -1.14 -0.49
C GLU A 25 -9.41 -1.43 0.36
N GLU A 26 -9.27 -1.62 1.68
CA GLU A 26 -10.39 -1.85 2.59
C GLU A 26 -11.36 -0.67 2.61
N HIS A 27 -10.84 0.56 2.62
CA HIS A 27 -11.66 1.77 2.62
C HIS A 27 -12.48 1.92 1.34
N THR A 28 -12.02 1.41 0.19
CA THR A 28 -12.86 1.41 -1.01
C THR A 28 -14.15 0.59 -0.82
N VAL A 29 -14.07 -0.51 -0.08
CA VAL A 29 -15.22 -1.35 0.28
C VAL A 29 -16.09 -0.63 1.30
N VAL A 30 -15.48 -0.12 2.38
CA VAL A 30 -16.19 0.59 3.45
C VAL A 30 -17.03 1.74 2.91
N ILE A 31 -16.49 2.53 1.97
CA ILE A 31 -17.22 3.65 1.36
C ILE A 31 -18.46 3.15 0.60
N ARG A 32 -18.32 2.10 -0.23
CA ARG A 32 -19.44 1.56 -1.01
C ARG A 32 -20.53 0.95 -0.12
N GLU A 33 -20.16 0.39 1.03
CA GLU A 33 -21.10 -0.25 1.96
C GLU A 33 -21.78 0.75 2.92
N LEU A 34 -21.09 1.85 3.31
CA LEU A 34 -21.62 2.80 4.28
C LEU A 34 -22.28 4.03 3.67
N VAL A 35 -21.91 4.45 2.46
CA VAL A 35 -22.46 5.66 1.84
C VAL A 35 -23.73 5.33 1.05
N SER A 36 -24.87 5.75 1.57
CA SER A 36 -26.15 5.63 0.88
C SER A 36 -26.26 6.61 -0.29
N GLY A 37 -26.69 6.14 -1.46
CA GLY A 37 -26.96 7.00 -2.60
C GLY A 37 -25.72 7.46 -3.37
N LEU A 38 -24.58 6.78 -3.18
CA LEU A 38 -23.38 7.02 -3.96
C LEU A 38 -23.65 6.82 -5.46
N GLU A 39 -23.26 7.79 -6.27
CA GLU A 39 -23.52 7.78 -7.72
C GLU A 39 -22.78 6.63 -8.42
N PRO A 40 -23.36 6.03 -9.48
CA PRO A 40 -22.78 4.85 -10.14
C PRO A 40 -21.33 5.05 -10.60
N GLU A 41 -20.97 6.23 -11.11
CA GLU A 41 -19.60 6.52 -11.52
C GLU A 41 -18.59 6.42 -10.38
N PHE A 42 -18.97 6.77 -9.15
CA PHE A 42 -18.10 6.66 -7.98
C PHE A 42 -18.05 5.22 -7.46
N VAL A 43 -19.14 4.47 -7.55
CA VAL A 43 -19.14 3.03 -7.24
C VAL A 43 -18.16 2.28 -8.16
N ASP A 44 -18.20 2.57 -9.46
CA ASP A 44 -17.32 1.94 -10.45
C ASP A 44 -15.87 2.38 -10.28
N ALA A 45 -15.64 3.67 -9.99
CA ALA A 45 -14.30 4.17 -9.66
C ALA A 45 -13.72 3.46 -8.42
N LEU A 46 -14.51 3.29 -7.35
CA LEU A 46 -14.06 2.61 -6.14
C LEU A 46 -13.72 1.13 -6.40
N LYS A 47 -14.44 0.43 -7.28
CA LYS A 47 -14.10 -0.94 -7.69
C LYS A 47 -12.80 -1.01 -8.48
N GLN A 48 -12.54 -0.03 -9.34
CA GLN A 48 -11.27 0.05 -10.06
C GLN A 48 -10.12 0.33 -9.10
N TRP A 49 -10.31 1.27 -8.18
CA TRP A 49 -9.31 1.59 -7.16
C TRP A 49 -9.02 0.40 -6.23
N GLU A 50 -10.04 -0.35 -5.80
CA GLU A 50 -9.85 -1.58 -5.03
C GLU A 50 -8.86 -2.52 -5.72
N ASN A 51 -9.11 -2.85 -6.99
CA ASN A 51 -8.23 -3.75 -7.76
C ASN A 51 -6.81 -3.19 -7.87
N THR A 52 -6.65 -1.91 -8.21
CA THR A 52 -5.33 -1.27 -8.34
C THR A 52 -4.58 -1.23 -7.01
N LEU A 53 -5.27 -0.95 -5.91
CA LEU A 53 -4.67 -0.92 -4.57
C LEU A 53 -4.27 -2.32 -4.11
N THR A 54 -5.10 -3.34 -4.36
CA THR A 54 -4.77 -4.74 -4.09
C THR A 54 -3.55 -5.20 -4.89
N GLU A 55 -3.49 -4.91 -6.19
CA GLU A 55 -2.32 -5.23 -7.01
C GLU A 55 -1.05 -4.52 -6.51
N THR A 56 -1.20 -3.27 -6.08
CA THR A 56 -0.10 -2.47 -5.52
C THR A 56 0.36 -3.04 -4.18
N HIS A 57 -0.56 -3.40 -3.29
CA HIS A 57 -0.28 -4.04 -2.01
C HIS A 57 0.50 -5.35 -2.21
N HIS A 58 0.06 -6.21 -3.13
CA HIS A 58 0.79 -7.43 -3.49
C HIS A 58 2.18 -7.17 -4.08
N GLN A 59 2.39 -6.04 -4.76
CA GLN A 59 3.70 -5.66 -5.27
C GLN A 59 4.63 -5.21 -4.14
N VAL A 60 4.11 -4.46 -3.16
CA VAL A 60 4.86 -4.05 -1.95
C VAL A 60 5.28 -5.27 -1.14
N ILE A 61 4.39 -6.23 -0.92
CA ILE A 61 4.71 -7.51 -0.24
C ILE A 61 5.88 -8.22 -0.96
N ARG A 62 5.84 -8.28 -2.29
CA ARG A 62 6.93 -8.88 -3.09
C ARG A 62 8.26 -8.13 -2.92
N TYR A 63 8.23 -6.81 -2.77
CA TYR A 63 9.44 -6.04 -2.45
C TYR A 63 9.95 -6.34 -1.04
N ILE A 64 9.07 -6.39 -0.03
CA ILE A 64 9.43 -6.79 1.33
C ILE A 64 10.09 -8.17 1.34
N GLU A 65 9.49 -9.16 0.67
CA GLU A 65 10.06 -10.49 0.55
C GLU A 65 11.45 -10.49 -0.10
N THR A 66 11.61 -9.69 -1.16
CA THR A 66 12.89 -9.58 -1.88
C THR A 66 13.98 -8.99 -1.00
N VAL A 67 13.67 -7.92 -0.26
CA VAL A 67 14.61 -7.27 0.67
C VAL A 67 14.95 -8.19 1.85
N ASN A 68 13.97 -8.93 2.37
CA ASN A 68 14.22 -9.94 3.41
C ASN A 68 15.17 -11.04 2.91
N ARG A 69 14.98 -11.53 1.67
CA ARG A 69 15.85 -12.53 1.05
C ARG A 69 17.25 -12.01 0.71
N SER A 70 17.42 -10.70 0.48
CA SER A 70 18.74 -10.10 0.25
C SER A 70 19.51 -9.79 1.55
N GLY A 71 18.96 -10.14 2.72
CA GLY A 71 19.59 -9.84 4.00
C GLY A 71 19.60 -8.33 4.31
N PHE A 72 18.53 -7.63 3.91
CA PHE A 72 18.37 -6.18 4.04
C PHE A 72 19.41 -5.35 3.27
N GLN A 73 20.15 -5.98 2.37
CA GLN A 73 21.03 -5.29 1.44
C GLN A 73 20.19 -4.74 0.28
N VAL A 74 19.92 -3.44 0.32
CA VAL A 74 19.28 -2.71 -0.78
C VAL A 74 20.38 -1.91 -1.47
N SER A 75 20.41 -1.94 -2.81
CA SER A 75 21.41 -1.21 -3.60
C SER A 75 21.43 0.27 -3.21
N ASP A 76 22.62 0.86 -3.07
CA ASP A 76 22.81 2.29 -2.79
C ASP A 76 22.19 3.20 -3.87
N LEU A 77 21.87 2.66 -5.06
CA LEU A 77 21.15 3.39 -6.11
C LEU A 77 19.67 3.67 -5.78
N LEU A 78 19.13 3.06 -4.72
CA LEU A 78 17.76 3.23 -4.24
C LEU A 78 17.67 4.05 -2.94
N MET A 79 18.81 4.48 -2.36
CA MET A 79 18.92 5.38 -1.20
C MET A 79 19.26 6.81 -1.64
#